data_AF-A0A7K3DDN1-F1
#
_entry.id   AF-A0A7K3DDN1-F1
#
_cell.length_a   1.000
_cell.length_b   1.000
_cell.length_c   1.000
_cell.angle_alpha   90.00
_cell.angle_beta   90.00
_cell.angle_gamma   90.00
#
_symmetry.space_group_name_H-M   'P 1'
#
loop_
_entity.id
_entity.type
_entity.pdbx_description
1 polymer ?
#
loop_
_entity_poly.entity_id
_entity_poly.type
_entity_poly.pdbx_seq_one_letter_code
_entity_poly.pdbx_strand_id
1 'polypeptide(L)'
;MTAHDRPVGVVGTGTMGQGIAQVALVAGHPVRLYDAAPGRARTAAESIAARLDRLVEKGRMSADERDAAVARLTPAQTLDAFADATLVVEAVLEELDVKQGLFTALEDIVDDDCLLATNTSSLSVTAIGGALRLPGRFVGLHFFNPAPLMPLVEVVSGAATDITEATRAYETARAWGKTPVACADTPGFLVNRIARPFYAEAFAVHEEQGADPATVDAVLRESGGFRMGAFELTDLIGQDVNEAVTRSVWEGFYQDVKFRPALSQRRLVEAGRLGRKTGRGWFAYRDGEERPEPHTAAPTAPPARVTVEGDLESAAELVPMMREAGIEVVQEDEDKGTRIVLPGGGQLVQADGQTSVEFRDVVYFDLALDYRSATRIALAACKDGNPRTLDEAVGLFQALGKDVSVIGDVPGMIVARTVARIIDLAHDAVARGVATEEDIDTAMRLGVNYPLGPVEWSRRLGRSWACGVLEQLHERDPSGRYAPSLALFRHSYNPKSWEGSA
;
A
#
# COMPACT_ATOMS: atom_id res chain seq x y z
N MET A 1 -33.27 18.41 -15.34
CA MET A 1 -32.33 17.29 -15.47
C MET A 1 -31.87 16.91 -14.09
N THR A 2 -32.02 15.63 -13.73
CA THR A 2 -31.36 15.12 -12.52
C THR A 2 -29.85 15.08 -12.75
N ALA A 3 -29.03 14.95 -11.70
CA ALA A 3 -27.58 14.82 -11.86
C ALA A 3 -27.18 13.65 -12.80
N HIS A 4 -28.04 12.64 -12.93
CA HIS A 4 -27.83 11.44 -13.76
C HIS A 4 -28.06 11.66 -15.26
N ASP A 5 -28.70 12.76 -15.69
CA ASP A 5 -28.94 13.01 -17.13
C ASP A 5 -27.75 13.73 -17.82
N ARG A 6 -26.70 14.05 -17.07
CA ARG A 6 -25.57 14.83 -17.57
C ARG A 6 -24.52 13.92 -18.23
N PRO A 7 -24.10 14.18 -19.48
CA PRO A 7 -23.12 13.35 -20.17
C PRO A 7 -21.73 13.39 -19.52
N VAL A 8 -21.12 12.21 -19.38
CA VAL A 8 -19.72 12.03 -18.97
C VAL A 8 -18.90 11.61 -20.18
N GLY A 9 -17.85 12.36 -20.48
CA GLY A 9 -16.85 11.99 -21.47
C GLY A 9 -15.75 11.13 -20.85
N VAL A 10 -15.32 10.08 -21.55
CA VAL A 10 -14.14 9.30 -21.18
C VAL A 10 -13.22 9.23 -22.40
N VAL A 11 -11.99 9.71 -22.22
CA VAL A 11 -10.97 9.74 -23.27
C VAL A 11 -9.92 8.65 -22.99
N GLY A 12 -9.78 7.72 -23.93
CA GLY A 12 -8.90 6.56 -23.80
C GLY A 12 -9.67 5.27 -23.54
N THR A 13 -9.42 4.26 -24.37
CA THR A 13 -10.15 2.99 -24.34
C THR A 13 -9.33 1.81 -23.82
N GLY A 14 -8.22 2.09 -23.13
CA GLY A 14 -7.49 1.09 -22.37
C GLY A 14 -8.32 0.51 -21.22
N THR A 15 -7.74 -0.43 -20.46
CA THR A 15 -8.41 -1.10 -19.34
C THR A 15 -9.03 -0.12 -18.34
N MET A 16 -8.32 0.96 -17.98
CA MET A 16 -8.80 1.96 -17.04
C MET A 16 -9.96 2.78 -17.60
N GLY A 17 -9.83 3.39 -18.78
CA GLY A 17 -10.92 4.16 -19.39
C GLY A 17 -12.19 3.32 -19.61
N GLN A 18 -12.02 2.07 -20.02
CA GLN A 18 -13.10 1.08 -20.10
C GLN A 18 -13.76 0.75 -18.75
N GLY A 19 -13.00 0.79 -17.64
CA GLY A 19 -13.51 0.59 -16.30
C GLY A 19 -14.24 1.82 -15.76
N ILE A 20 -13.68 3.01 -15.98
CA ILE A 20 -14.26 4.31 -15.59
C ILE A 20 -15.58 4.55 -16.32
N ALA A 21 -15.62 4.31 -17.64
CA ALA A 21 -16.84 4.39 -18.43
C ALA A 21 -17.93 3.45 -17.90
N GLN A 22 -17.56 2.22 -17.51
CA GLN A 22 -18.51 1.28 -16.90
C GLN A 22 -19.03 1.81 -15.55
N VAL A 23 -18.19 2.40 -14.70
CA VAL A 23 -18.62 2.98 -13.41
C VAL A 23 -19.63 4.11 -13.65
N ALA A 24 -19.35 5.05 -14.55
CA ALA A 24 -20.25 6.16 -14.85
C ALA A 24 -21.59 5.68 -15.45
N LEU A 25 -21.57 4.67 -16.33
CA LEU A 25 -22.79 4.09 -16.92
C LEU A 25 -23.71 3.45 -15.89
N VAL A 26 -23.14 2.68 -14.96
CA VAL A 26 -23.87 2.01 -13.88
C VAL A 26 -24.39 3.01 -12.87
N ALA A 27 -23.71 4.13 -12.67
CA ALA A 27 -24.21 5.27 -11.91
C ALA A 27 -25.33 6.07 -12.62
N GLY A 28 -25.72 5.67 -13.84
CA GLY A 28 -26.88 6.20 -14.55
C GLY A 28 -26.57 7.25 -15.61
N HIS A 29 -25.29 7.61 -15.82
CA HIS A 29 -24.93 8.68 -16.76
C HIS A 29 -24.99 8.23 -18.24
N PRO A 30 -25.38 9.12 -19.17
CA PRO A 30 -24.95 9.04 -20.56
C PRO A 30 -23.42 9.09 -20.62
N VAL A 31 -22.78 8.13 -21.30
CA VAL A 31 -21.31 8.08 -21.41
C VAL A 31 -20.89 8.13 -22.85
N ARG A 32 -19.95 9.04 -23.14
CA ARG A 32 -19.31 9.17 -24.44
C ARG A 32 -17.89 8.68 -24.34
N LEU A 33 -17.53 7.69 -25.15
CA LEU A 33 -16.22 7.05 -25.10
C LEU A 33 -15.45 7.38 -26.38
N TYR A 34 -14.25 7.94 -26.24
CA TYR A 34 -13.40 8.33 -27.38
C TYR A 34 -12.02 7.68 -27.31
N ASP A 35 -11.45 7.41 -28.48
CA ASP A 35 -10.06 7.03 -28.66
C ASP A 35 -9.54 7.63 -29.97
N ALA A 36 -8.28 8.05 -30.01
CA ALA A 36 -7.69 8.61 -31.22
C ALA A 36 -7.52 7.56 -32.34
N ALA A 37 -7.41 6.27 -31.98
CA ALA A 37 -7.29 5.20 -32.95
C ALA A 37 -8.68 4.79 -33.49
N PRO A 38 -8.91 4.83 -34.82
CA PRO A 38 -10.22 4.54 -35.42
C PRO A 38 -10.76 3.16 -35.01
N GLY A 39 -12.05 3.10 -34.67
CA GLY A 39 -12.74 1.86 -34.30
C GLY A 39 -12.53 1.37 -32.86
N ARG A 40 -11.49 1.86 -32.16
CA ARG A 40 -11.20 1.46 -30.77
C ARG A 40 -12.34 1.79 -29.80
N ALA A 41 -12.96 2.97 -29.93
CA ALA A 41 -14.12 3.36 -29.12
C ALA A 41 -15.29 2.37 -29.26
N ARG A 42 -15.57 1.90 -30.48
CA ARG A 42 -16.63 0.91 -30.74
C ARG A 42 -16.31 -0.43 -30.10
N THR A 43 -15.10 -0.96 -30.32
CA THR A 43 -14.65 -2.22 -29.71
C THR A 43 -14.67 -2.17 -28.18
N ALA A 44 -14.31 -1.03 -27.60
CA ALA A 44 -14.36 -0.83 -26.16
C ALA A 44 -15.80 -0.78 -25.64
N ALA A 45 -16.73 -0.16 -26.38
CA ALA A 45 -18.15 -0.17 -26.02
C ALA A 45 -18.74 -1.59 -26.06
N GLU A 46 -18.41 -2.39 -27.07
CA GLU A 46 -18.78 -3.82 -27.15
C GLU A 46 -18.20 -4.60 -25.94
N SER A 47 -16.95 -4.32 -25.56
CA SER A 47 -16.29 -4.95 -24.41
C SER A 47 -16.89 -4.55 -23.06
N ILE A 48 -17.42 -3.32 -22.94
CA ILE A 48 -18.17 -2.88 -21.76
C ILE A 48 -19.51 -3.60 -21.69
N ALA A 49 -20.26 -3.67 -22.80
CA ALA A 49 -21.55 -4.38 -22.87
C ALA A 49 -21.38 -5.86 -22.47
N ALA A 50 -20.39 -6.55 -23.02
CA ALA A 50 -20.10 -7.94 -22.66
C ALA A 50 -19.72 -8.13 -21.18
N ARG A 51 -19.12 -7.13 -20.53
CA ARG A 51 -18.86 -7.17 -19.09
C ARG A 51 -20.13 -7.00 -18.27
N LEU A 52 -21.06 -6.15 -18.71
CA LEU A 52 -22.37 -6.00 -18.08
C LEU A 52 -23.20 -7.28 -18.22
N ASP A 53 -23.15 -7.96 -19.38
CA ASP A 53 -23.80 -9.27 -19.56
C ASP A 53 -23.33 -10.29 -18.53
N ARG A 54 -22.02 -10.35 -18.25
CA ARG A 54 -21.46 -11.20 -17.19
C ARG A 54 -21.94 -10.83 -15.79
N LEU A 55 -22.32 -9.58 -15.54
CA LEU A 55 -22.92 -9.18 -14.25
C LEU A 55 -24.35 -9.70 -14.15
N VAL A 56 -25.10 -9.70 -15.26
CA VAL A 56 -26.44 -10.30 -15.34
C VAL A 56 -26.38 -11.82 -15.12
N GLU A 57 -25.46 -12.51 -15.80
CA GLU A 57 -25.24 -13.96 -15.62
C GLU A 57 -24.92 -14.32 -14.15
N LYS A 58 -24.22 -13.44 -13.44
CA LYS A 58 -23.87 -13.61 -12.03
C LYS A 58 -24.95 -13.12 -11.05
N GLY A 59 -26.10 -12.67 -11.55
CA GLY A 59 -27.20 -12.13 -10.74
C GLY A 59 -26.85 -10.85 -9.97
N ARG A 60 -25.83 -10.10 -10.42
CA ARG A 60 -25.38 -8.84 -9.81
C ARG A 60 -26.00 -7.59 -10.45
N MET A 61 -26.77 -7.77 -11.53
CA MET A 61 -27.47 -6.74 -12.29
C MET A 61 -28.66 -7.38 -13.01
N SER A 62 -29.77 -6.67 -13.19
CA SER A 62 -30.90 -7.14 -14.00
C SER A 62 -30.69 -6.91 -15.50
N ALA A 63 -31.43 -7.64 -16.35
CA ALA A 63 -31.36 -7.45 -17.80
C ALA A 63 -31.80 -6.03 -18.22
N ASP A 64 -32.84 -5.49 -17.59
CA ASP A 64 -33.36 -4.14 -17.88
C ASP A 64 -32.33 -3.05 -17.51
N GLU A 65 -31.65 -3.18 -16.37
CA GLU A 65 -30.57 -2.26 -15.98
C GLU A 65 -29.40 -2.31 -16.98
N ARG A 66 -29.06 -3.52 -17.46
CA ARG A 66 -28.02 -3.71 -18.48
C ARG A 66 -28.41 -3.04 -19.78
N ASP A 67 -29.63 -3.29 -20.28
CA ASP A 67 -30.12 -2.70 -21.54
C ASP A 67 -30.16 -1.17 -21.45
N ALA A 68 -30.64 -0.63 -20.33
CA ALA A 68 -30.65 0.82 -20.08
C ALA A 68 -29.24 1.41 -20.03
N ALA A 69 -28.26 0.72 -19.42
CA ALA A 69 -26.88 1.17 -19.38
C ALA A 69 -26.23 1.15 -20.78
N VAL A 70 -26.43 0.09 -21.56
CA VAL A 70 -25.91 0.00 -22.93
C VAL A 70 -26.50 1.09 -23.83
N ALA A 71 -27.80 1.40 -23.69
CA ALA A 71 -28.46 2.46 -24.44
C ALA A 71 -27.88 3.87 -24.17
N ARG A 72 -27.22 4.06 -23.02
CA ARG A 72 -26.54 5.32 -22.63
C ARG A 72 -25.09 5.40 -23.10
N LEU A 73 -24.53 4.34 -23.68
CA LEU A 73 -23.13 4.28 -24.10
C LEU A 73 -22.98 4.65 -25.58
N THR A 74 -22.29 5.75 -25.85
CA THR A 74 -22.04 6.24 -27.21
C THR A 74 -20.55 6.24 -27.53
N PRO A 75 -20.08 5.41 -28.48
CA PRO A 75 -18.72 5.52 -29.00
C PRO A 75 -18.60 6.77 -29.89
N ALA A 76 -17.87 7.77 -29.41
CA ALA A 76 -17.64 9.02 -30.11
C ALA A 76 -16.57 8.86 -31.21
N GLN A 77 -16.79 9.52 -32.35
CA GLN A 77 -15.84 9.53 -33.48
C GLN A 77 -14.83 10.68 -33.38
N THR A 78 -15.23 11.80 -32.78
CA THR A 78 -14.40 12.99 -32.56
C THR A 78 -14.62 13.54 -31.16
N LEU A 79 -13.71 14.42 -30.71
CA LEU A 79 -13.83 15.10 -29.43
C LEU A 79 -15.03 16.06 -29.37
N ASP A 80 -15.53 16.56 -30.51
CA ASP A 80 -16.70 17.46 -30.58
C ASP A 80 -17.96 16.86 -29.94
N ALA A 81 -18.02 15.53 -29.89
CA ALA A 81 -19.07 14.82 -29.18
C ALA A 81 -19.11 15.17 -27.67
N PHE A 82 -18.09 15.80 -27.09
CA PHE A 82 -18.06 16.17 -25.68
C PHE A 82 -18.59 17.59 -25.39
N ALA A 83 -19.07 18.35 -26.38
CA ALA A 83 -19.44 19.76 -26.21
C ALA A 83 -20.41 20.04 -25.04
N ASP A 84 -21.39 19.16 -24.80
CA ASP A 84 -22.35 19.22 -23.68
C ASP A 84 -22.03 18.25 -22.52
N ALA A 85 -20.80 17.73 -22.45
CA ALA A 85 -20.34 16.95 -21.30
C ALA A 85 -20.14 17.86 -20.08
N THR A 86 -20.49 17.38 -18.89
CA THR A 86 -20.28 18.13 -17.64
C THR A 86 -19.07 17.63 -16.84
N LEU A 87 -18.54 16.48 -17.23
CA LEU A 87 -17.30 15.88 -16.72
C LEU A 87 -16.62 15.15 -17.87
N VAL A 88 -15.32 15.38 -18.06
CA VAL A 88 -14.47 14.56 -18.94
C VAL A 88 -13.36 13.92 -18.11
N VAL A 89 -13.23 12.59 -18.18
CA VAL A 89 -12.16 11.83 -17.52
C VAL A 89 -11.19 11.27 -18.54
N GLU A 90 -9.92 11.65 -18.42
CA GLU A 90 -8.83 11.21 -19.28
C GLU A 90 -8.12 9.98 -18.71
N ALA A 91 -7.91 8.97 -19.55
CA ALA A 91 -7.15 7.75 -19.27
C ALA A 91 -6.41 7.25 -20.53
N VAL A 92 -5.67 8.16 -21.17
CA VAL A 92 -4.80 7.95 -22.34
C VAL A 92 -3.34 7.67 -21.91
N LEU A 93 -2.41 7.74 -22.86
CA LEU A 93 -0.98 7.52 -22.64
C LEU A 93 -0.44 8.43 -21.52
N GLU A 94 0.42 7.87 -20.68
CA GLU A 94 1.00 8.54 -19.51
C GLU A 94 2.19 9.44 -19.91
N GLU A 95 1.95 10.40 -20.80
CA GLU A 95 2.94 11.36 -21.30
C GLU A 95 2.41 12.79 -21.14
N LEU A 96 3.23 13.70 -20.59
CA LEU A 96 2.79 15.06 -20.22
C LEU A 96 2.29 15.85 -21.44
N ASP A 97 3.07 15.89 -22.51
CA ASP A 97 2.73 16.65 -23.74
C ASP A 97 1.42 16.15 -24.37
N VAL A 98 1.20 14.83 -24.34
CA VAL A 98 -0.03 14.21 -24.87
C VAL A 98 -1.25 14.65 -24.06
N LYS A 99 -1.15 14.63 -22.73
CA LYS A 99 -2.24 15.05 -21.85
C LYS A 99 -2.52 16.55 -21.94
N GLN A 100 -1.47 17.38 -21.94
CA GLN A 100 -1.62 18.83 -22.11
C GLN A 100 -2.31 19.17 -23.43
N GLY A 101 -1.82 18.63 -24.55
CA GLY A 101 -2.43 18.87 -25.86
C GLY A 101 -3.90 18.41 -25.93
N LEU A 102 -4.23 17.27 -25.32
CA LEU A 102 -5.60 16.79 -25.23
C LEU A 102 -6.51 17.74 -24.43
N PHE A 103 -6.09 18.17 -23.24
CA PHE A 103 -6.92 19.03 -22.41
C PHE A 103 -7.07 20.44 -22.98
N THR A 104 -6.03 21.01 -23.62
CA THR A 104 -6.17 22.26 -24.36
C THR A 104 -7.20 22.13 -25.48
N ALA A 105 -7.17 21.04 -26.26
CA ALA A 105 -8.18 20.81 -27.31
C ALA A 105 -9.59 20.61 -26.74
N LEU A 106 -9.72 20.00 -25.55
CA LEU A 106 -11.02 19.86 -24.89
C LEU A 106 -11.59 21.21 -24.42
N GLU A 107 -10.77 22.15 -23.95
CA GLU A 107 -11.23 23.48 -23.52
C GLU A 107 -11.81 24.34 -24.64
N ASP A 108 -11.46 24.06 -25.90
CA ASP A 108 -12.06 24.71 -27.07
C ASP A 108 -13.43 24.12 -27.43
N ILE A 109 -13.78 22.96 -26.87
CA ILE A 109 -14.97 22.17 -27.22
C ILE A 109 -16.03 22.22 -26.11
N VAL A 110 -15.62 22.04 -24.86
CA VAL A 110 -16.53 21.91 -23.71
C VAL A 110 -16.86 23.27 -23.09
N ASP A 111 -18.02 23.38 -22.46
CA ASP A 111 -18.42 24.57 -21.69
C ASP A 111 -17.40 24.89 -20.58
N ASP A 112 -17.25 26.18 -20.21
CA ASP A 112 -16.35 26.65 -19.15
C ASP A 112 -16.68 26.06 -17.75
N ASP A 113 -17.90 25.57 -17.52
CA ASP A 113 -18.33 24.85 -16.30
C ASP A 113 -18.04 23.33 -16.35
N CYS A 114 -17.55 22.79 -17.47
CA CYS A 114 -17.20 21.37 -17.57
C CYS A 114 -16.01 21.03 -16.66
N LEU A 115 -16.16 20.04 -15.79
CA LEU A 115 -15.09 19.53 -14.93
C LEU A 115 -14.15 18.66 -15.78
N LEU A 116 -12.85 18.94 -15.72
CA LEU A 116 -11.82 18.18 -16.44
C LEU A 116 -11.01 17.36 -15.45
N ALA A 117 -10.94 16.05 -15.67
CA ALA A 117 -10.28 15.15 -14.75
C ALA A 117 -9.29 14.22 -15.46
N THR A 118 -8.15 13.94 -14.83
CA THR A 118 -7.19 12.94 -15.31
C THR A 118 -7.11 11.75 -14.34
N ASN A 119 -7.04 10.54 -14.89
CA ASN A 119 -6.74 9.31 -14.15
C ASN A 119 -5.23 9.05 -14.05
N THR A 120 -4.37 10.04 -14.30
CA THR A 120 -2.92 9.91 -14.12
C THR A 120 -2.57 9.28 -12.78
N SER A 121 -1.54 8.45 -12.77
CA SER A 121 -1.05 7.75 -11.58
C SER A 121 0.32 8.25 -11.12
N SER A 122 0.99 9.02 -11.99
CA SER A 122 2.41 9.36 -11.88
C SER A 122 2.74 10.81 -12.25
N LEU A 123 2.02 11.41 -13.20
CA LEU A 123 2.23 12.79 -13.61
C LEU A 123 1.53 13.76 -12.65
N SER A 124 2.19 14.90 -12.41
CA SER A 124 1.64 16.00 -11.62
C SER A 124 0.37 16.57 -12.26
N VAL A 125 -0.69 16.64 -11.46
CA VAL A 125 -1.95 17.29 -11.86
C VAL A 125 -1.73 18.78 -12.13
N THR A 126 -0.86 19.41 -11.35
CA THR A 126 -0.42 20.81 -11.56
C THR A 126 0.28 20.98 -12.91
N ALA A 127 1.18 20.07 -13.28
CA ALA A 127 1.88 20.15 -14.55
C ALA A 127 0.94 19.99 -15.75
N ILE A 128 -0.01 19.03 -15.68
CA ILE A 128 -1.00 18.85 -16.75
C ILE A 128 -1.92 20.08 -16.83
N GLY A 129 -2.46 20.53 -15.70
CA GLY A 129 -3.36 21.67 -15.63
C GLY A 129 -2.71 23.01 -16.00
N GLY A 130 -1.38 23.12 -15.91
CA GLY A 130 -0.64 24.35 -16.24
C GLY A 130 -0.74 24.80 -17.69
N ALA A 131 -1.17 23.93 -18.61
CA ALA A 131 -1.41 24.28 -20.01
C ALA A 131 -2.83 24.83 -20.27
N LEU A 132 -3.71 24.84 -19.27
CA LEU A 132 -5.12 25.19 -19.42
C LEU A 132 -5.38 26.68 -19.22
N ARG A 133 -6.36 27.20 -19.96
CA ARG A 133 -6.93 28.53 -19.79
C ARG A 133 -7.69 28.64 -18.47
N LEU A 134 -8.44 27.60 -18.08
CA LEU A 134 -9.21 27.56 -16.84
C LEU A 134 -8.77 26.40 -15.93
N PRO A 135 -7.57 26.46 -15.32
CA PRO A 135 -7.04 25.36 -14.52
C PRO A 135 -7.80 25.09 -13.21
N GLY A 136 -8.65 26.03 -12.77
CA GLY A 136 -9.46 25.88 -11.54
C GLY A 136 -10.42 24.68 -11.55
N ARG A 137 -10.91 24.28 -12.73
CA ARG A 137 -11.80 23.12 -12.91
C ARG A 137 -11.07 21.83 -13.27
N PHE A 138 -9.75 21.81 -13.11
CA PHE A 138 -8.94 20.64 -13.41
C PHE A 138 -8.57 19.88 -12.14
N VAL A 139 -8.82 18.58 -12.13
CA VAL A 139 -8.57 17.69 -10.98
C VAL A 139 -7.91 16.38 -11.40
N GLY A 140 -7.20 15.73 -10.49
CA GLY A 140 -6.96 14.30 -10.60
C GLY A 140 -8.17 13.54 -10.06
N LEU A 141 -8.61 12.52 -10.81
CA LEU A 141 -9.65 11.59 -10.38
C LEU A 141 -9.11 10.17 -10.61
N HIS A 142 -8.24 9.73 -9.69
CA HIS A 142 -7.43 8.54 -9.85
C HIS A 142 -8.15 7.30 -9.31
N PHE A 143 -8.59 6.45 -10.24
CA PHE A 143 -9.20 5.15 -9.98
C PHE A 143 -8.13 4.05 -9.91
N PHE A 144 -8.40 3.01 -9.13
CA PHE A 144 -7.51 1.85 -8.99
C PHE A 144 -7.97 0.68 -9.85
N ASN A 145 -7.02 -0.04 -10.46
CA ASN A 145 -7.32 -1.17 -11.34
C ASN A 145 -7.74 -2.43 -10.53
N PRO A 146 -8.86 -3.11 -10.86
CA PRO A 146 -9.90 -2.73 -11.83
C PRO A 146 -10.90 -1.70 -11.29
N ALA A 147 -11.12 -0.62 -12.03
CA ALA A 147 -11.94 0.52 -11.57
C ALA A 147 -13.37 0.15 -11.13
N PRO A 148 -14.11 -0.80 -11.75
CA PRO A 148 -15.43 -1.19 -11.25
C PRO A 148 -15.41 -1.93 -9.91
N LEU A 149 -14.30 -2.61 -9.56
CA LEU A 149 -14.19 -3.44 -8.37
C LEU A 149 -13.54 -2.70 -7.20
N MET A 150 -12.54 -1.86 -7.48
CA MET A 150 -11.84 -1.11 -6.44
C MET A 150 -12.74 0.03 -5.93
N PRO A 151 -12.95 0.14 -4.60
CA PRO A 151 -13.83 1.16 -4.04
C PRO A 151 -13.18 2.54 -3.95
N LEU A 152 -11.85 2.61 -3.82
CA LEU A 152 -11.12 3.87 -3.63
C LEU A 152 -11.03 4.70 -4.91
N VAL A 153 -11.14 6.02 -4.76
CA VAL A 153 -10.74 7.03 -5.75
C VAL A 153 -9.96 8.13 -5.05
N GLU A 154 -8.76 8.48 -5.53
CA GLU A 154 -8.04 9.66 -5.05
C GLU A 154 -8.48 10.88 -5.85
N VAL A 155 -9.04 11.88 -5.15
CA VAL A 155 -9.35 13.20 -5.73
C VAL A 155 -8.17 14.11 -5.44
N VAL A 156 -7.41 14.42 -6.50
CA VAL A 156 -6.13 15.10 -6.39
C VAL A 156 -6.27 16.56 -6.81
N SER A 157 -5.95 17.48 -5.90
CA SER A 157 -5.94 18.92 -6.19
C SER A 157 -4.56 19.37 -6.63
N GLY A 158 -4.46 19.88 -7.87
CA GLY A 158 -3.30 20.61 -8.35
C GLY A 158 -3.22 22.02 -7.73
N ALA A 159 -2.13 22.73 -7.98
CA ALA A 159 -1.88 24.04 -7.35
C ALA A 159 -2.94 25.12 -7.68
N ALA A 160 -3.62 24.99 -8.82
CA ALA A 160 -4.65 25.94 -9.28
C ALA A 160 -6.08 25.41 -9.10
N THR A 161 -6.27 24.16 -8.69
CA THR A 161 -7.58 23.53 -8.55
C THR A 161 -8.43 24.29 -7.54
N ASP A 162 -9.64 24.66 -7.93
CA ASP A 162 -10.61 25.29 -7.04
C ASP A 162 -11.19 24.25 -6.08
N ILE A 163 -11.31 24.62 -4.80
CA ILE A 163 -11.82 23.72 -3.76
C ILE A 163 -13.26 23.27 -4.04
N THR A 164 -14.08 24.10 -4.67
CA THR A 164 -15.46 23.77 -5.04
C THR A 164 -15.51 22.73 -6.15
N GLU A 165 -14.59 22.78 -7.11
CA GLU A 165 -14.47 21.78 -8.19
C GLU A 165 -13.88 20.46 -7.69
N ALA A 166 -12.91 20.50 -6.78
CA ALA A 166 -12.44 19.31 -6.07
C ALA A 166 -13.57 18.66 -5.25
N THR A 167 -14.38 19.46 -4.56
CA THR A 167 -15.55 18.98 -3.79
C THR A 167 -16.61 18.36 -4.72
N ARG A 168 -16.86 18.97 -5.88
CA ARG A 168 -17.75 18.43 -6.90
C ARG A 168 -17.25 17.08 -7.44
N ALA A 169 -15.95 16.94 -7.69
CA ALA A 169 -15.33 15.68 -8.10
C ALA A 169 -15.47 14.59 -7.01
N TYR A 170 -15.23 14.98 -5.75
CA TYR A 170 -15.40 14.11 -4.58
C TYR A 170 -16.83 13.58 -4.46
N GLU A 171 -17.82 14.47 -4.44
CA GLU A 171 -19.23 14.06 -4.34
C GLU A 171 -19.69 13.27 -5.57
N THR A 172 -19.13 13.54 -6.75
CA THR A 172 -19.40 12.74 -7.96
C THR A 172 -18.90 11.30 -7.78
N ALA A 173 -17.66 11.10 -7.36
CA ALA A 173 -17.11 9.76 -7.11
C ALA A 173 -17.92 9.02 -6.02
N ARG A 174 -18.30 9.72 -4.94
CA ARG A 174 -19.15 9.19 -3.88
C ARG A 174 -20.51 8.74 -4.42
N ALA A 175 -21.16 9.56 -5.24
CA ALA A 175 -22.44 9.22 -5.88
C ALA A 175 -22.34 8.02 -6.83
N TRP A 176 -21.14 7.74 -7.37
CA TRP A 176 -20.86 6.54 -8.17
C TRP A 176 -20.59 5.28 -7.33
N GLY A 177 -20.83 5.34 -6.01
CA GLY A 177 -20.62 4.23 -5.10
C GLY A 177 -19.14 3.98 -4.77
N LYS A 178 -18.28 4.99 -4.97
CA LYS A 178 -16.88 4.96 -4.57
C LYS A 178 -16.69 5.58 -3.20
N THR A 179 -15.54 5.29 -2.60
CA THR A 179 -15.04 5.97 -1.41
C THR A 179 -13.92 6.90 -1.86
N PRO A 180 -14.24 8.18 -2.15
CA PRO A 180 -13.22 9.14 -2.49
C PRO A 180 -12.39 9.53 -1.26
N VAL A 181 -11.13 9.86 -1.48
CA VAL A 181 -10.23 10.51 -0.51
C VAL A 181 -9.63 11.75 -1.15
N ALA A 182 -9.49 12.84 -0.40
CA ALA A 182 -8.93 14.08 -0.92
C ALA A 182 -7.42 14.12 -0.69
N CYS A 183 -6.63 14.53 -1.70
CA CYS A 183 -5.21 14.77 -1.51
C CYS A 183 -4.64 15.88 -2.39
N ALA A 184 -3.51 16.45 -1.96
CA ALA A 184 -2.74 17.40 -2.74
C ALA A 184 -1.87 16.69 -3.78
N ASP A 185 -1.62 17.37 -4.89
CA ASP A 185 -0.71 16.92 -5.95
C ASP A 185 0.74 16.82 -5.46
N THR A 186 1.11 15.63 -5.00
CA THR A 186 2.49 15.26 -4.66
C THR A 186 2.85 13.94 -5.34
N PRO A 187 4.14 13.67 -5.62
CA PRO A 187 4.54 12.46 -6.34
C PRO A 187 3.99 11.19 -5.70
N GLY A 188 3.19 10.43 -6.45
CA GLY A 188 2.55 9.20 -5.98
C GLY A 188 1.34 9.37 -5.07
N PHE A 189 0.80 10.59 -4.92
CA PHE A 189 -0.41 10.90 -4.15
C PHE A 189 -0.37 10.30 -2.74
N LEU A 190 -1.35 9.47 -2.35
CA LEU A 190 -1.34 8.75 -1.08
C LEU A 190 -0.86 7.32 -1.27
N VAL A 191 -1.61 6.51 -2.03
CA VAL A 191 -1.40 5.06 -2.07
C VAL A 191 -0.04 4.70 -2.64
N ASN A 192 0.33 5.28 -3.80
CA ASN A 192 1.59 4.95 -4.44
C ASN A 192 2.79 5.40 -3.60
N ARG A 193 2.71 6.55 -2.93
CA ARG A 193 3.73 7.09 -2.02
C ARG A 193 3.89 6.24 -0.76
N ILE A 194 2.80 6.04 -0.01
CA ILE A 194 2.83 5.43 1.34
C ILE A 194 3.02 3.91 1.24
N ALA A 195 2.67 3.27 0.12
CA ALA A 195 2.94 1.85 -0.09
C ALA A 195 4.40 1.54 -0.44
N ARG A 196 5.25 2.51 -0.81
CA ARG A 196 6.63 2.24 -1.25
C ARG A 196 7.45 1.42 -0.25
N PRO A 197 7.43 1.70 1.07
CA PRO A 197 8.22 0.92 2.03
C PRO A 197 7.83 -0.54 2.11
N PHE A 198 6.58 -0.92 1.81
CA PHE A 198 6.15 -2.32 1.82
C PHE A 198 6.99 -3.19 0.88
N TYR A 199 7.27 -2.68 -0.32
CA TYR A 199 8.14 -3.36 -1.28
C TYR A 199 9.61 -3.15 -0.94
N ALA A 200 9.98 -1.90 -0.64
CA ALA A 200 11.37 -1.51 -0.50
C ALA A 200 12.05 -2.17 0.72
N GLU A 201 11.32 -2.41 1.81
CA GLU A 201 11.86 -3.09 2.99
C GLU A 201 11.96 -4.60 2.78
N ALA A 202 10.97 -5.23 2.14
CA ALA A 202 11.06 -6.64 1.78
C ALA A 202 12.29 -6.94 0.88
N PHE A 203 12.53 -6.07 -0.11
CA PHE A 203 13.69 -6.20 -0.99
C PHE A 203 15.01 -5.98 -0.25
N ALA A 204 15.07 -5.02 0.66
CA ALA A 204 16.29 -4.77 1.43
C ALA A 204 16.61 -5.93 2.40
N VAL A 205 15.62 -6.52 3.09
CA VAL A 205 15.82 -7.77 3.86
C VAL A 205 16.44 -8.87 2.99
N HIS A 206 15.94 -9.04 1.77
CA HIS A 206 16.47 -10.04 0.84
C HIS A 206 17.89 -9.72 0.36
N GLU A 207 18.16 -8.46 0.01
CA GLU A 207 19.49 -8.00 -0.42
C GLU A 207 20.54 -8.10 0.71
N GLU A 208 20.13 -7.91 1.96
CA GLU A 208 20.92 -8.11 3.18
C GLU A 208 21.12 -9.59 3.54
N GLN A 209 20.56 -10.51 2.76
CA GLN A 209 20.55 -11.95 3.02
C GLN A 209 19.87 -12.34 4.35
N GLY A 210 18.92 -11.52 4.80
CA GLY A 210 18.11 -11.80 5.99
C GLY A 210 17.19 -13.00 5.79
N ALA A 211 16.45 -13.05 4.67
CA ALA A 211 15.64 -14.22 4.33
C ALA A 211 15.42 -14.34 2.82
N ASP A 212 15.01 -15.53 2.38
CA ASP A 212 14.57 -15.74 1.01
C ASP A 212 13.15 -15.14 0.78
N PRO A 213 12.78 -14.87 -0.49
CA PRO A 213 11.49 -14.24 -0.80
C PRO A 213 10.25 -14.96 -0.26
N ALA A 214 10.23 -16.30 -0.20
CA ALA A 214 9.08 -17.04 0.30
C ALA A 214 8.91 -16.83 1.81
N THR A 215 10.03 -16.86 2.55
CA THR A 215 10.03 -16.58 3.98
C THR A 215 9.57 -15.15 4.30
N VAL A 216 10.08 -14.14 3.58
CA VAL A 216 9.65 -12.74 3.78
C VAL A 216 8.16 -12.57 3.52
N ASP A 217 7.66 -13.12 2.41
CA ASP A 217 6.24 -13.06 2.06
C ASP A 217 5.34 -13.75 3.09
N ALA A 218 5.77 -14.91 3.61
CA ALA A 218 5.06 -15.63 4.64
C ALA A 218 4.97 -14.82 5.94
N VAL A 219 6.07 -14.22 6.40
CA VAL A 219 6.11 -13.39 7.62
C VAL A 219 5.23 -12.15 7.47
N LEU A 220 5.31 -11.43 6.33
CA LEU A 220 4.44 -10.28 6.08
C LEU A 220 2.94 -10.66 6.13
N ARG A 221 2.57 -11.83 5.60
CA ARG A 221 1.17 -12.27 5.55
C ARG A 221 0.68 -12.84 6.89
N GLU A 222 1.46 -13.71 7.51
CA GLU A 222 1.06 -14.53 8.65
C GLU A 222 1.37 -13.90 10.01
N SER A 223 2.31 -12.96 10.08
CA SER A 223 2.60 -12.14 11.27
C SER A 223 2.13 -10.70 11.08
N GLY A 224 2.40 -10.13 9.91
CA GLY A 224 2.06 -8.75 9.55
C GLY A 224 0.62 -8.54 9.06
N GLY A 225 -0.17 -9.62 8.90
CA GLY A 225 -1.58 -9.55 8.52
C GLY A 225 -1.86 -8.98 7.12
N PHE A 226 -0.83 -8.76 6.29
CA PHE A 226 -1.01 -8.30 4.91
C PHE A 226 -1.66 -9.40 4.06
N ARG A 227 -2.55 -9.02 3.13
CA ARG A 227 -3.27 -10.00 2.29
C ARG A 227 -2.34 -10.85 1.43
N MET A 228 -1.21 -10.29 1.01
CA MET A 228 -0.22 -10.91 0.12
C MET A 228 1.15 -10.37 0.49
N GLY A 229 2.20 -11.18 0.34
CA GLY A 229 3.57 -10.72 0.54
C GLY A 229 4.06 -9.80 -0.59
N ALA A 230 5.11 -9.04 -0.33
CA ALA A 230 5.64 -8.03 -1.25
C ALA A 230 6.18 -8.63 -2.55
N PHE A 231 6.87 -9.77 -2.48
CA PHE A 231 7.45 -10.43 -3.66
C PHE A 231 6.35 -10.97 -4.57
N GLU A 232 5.37 -11.66 -4.01
CA GLU A 232 4.23 -12.18 -4.76
C GLU A 232 3.38 -11.06 -5.35
N LEU A 233 3.17 -9.99 -4.58
CA LEU A 233 2.39 -8.84 -5.04
C LEU A 233 3.08 -8.14 -6.21
N THR A 234 4.39 -7.92 -6.16
CA THR A 234 5.11 -7.31 -7.29
C THR A 234 5.16 -8.22 -8.51
N ASP A 235 5.20 -9.54 -8.34
CA ASP A 235 5.08 -10.49 -9.46
C ASP A 235 3.66 -10.52 -10.06
N LEU A 236 2.63 -10.25 -9.26
CA LEU A 236 1.25 -10.10 -9.73
C LEU A 236 1.04 -8.79 -10.50
N ILE A 237 1.54 -7.68 -9.97
CA ILE A 237 1.48 -6.36 -10.60
C ILE A 237 2.31 -6.34 -11.90
N GLY A 238 3.49 -6.96 -11.85
CA GLY A 238 4.53 -6.90 -12.85
C GLY A 238 5.71 -6.06 -12.37
N GLN A 239 6.92 -6.63 -12.45
CA GLN A 239 8.13 -5.99 -11.93
C GLN A 239 8.44 -4.66 -12.64
N ASP A 240 8.23 -4.59 -13.95
CA ASP A 240 8.37 -3.39 -14.76
C ASP A 240 7.42 -2.27 -14.32
N VAL A 241 6.16 -2.61 -14.03
CA VAL A 241 5.15 -1.64 -13.60
C VAL A 241 5.46 -1.14 -12.19
N ASN A 242 5.73 -2.05 -11.25
CA ASN A 242 6.04 -1.66 -9.88
C ASN A 242 7.35 -0.85 -9.79
N GLU A 243 8.38 -1.24 -10.53
CA GLU A 243 9.64 -0.50 -10.61
C GLU A 243 9.45 0.89 -11.22
N ALA A 244 8.69 1.00 -12.33
CA ALA A 244 8.44 2.29 -12.97
C ALA A 244 7.75 3.27 -12.03
N VAL A 245 6.75 2.82 -11.26
CA VAL A 245 6.12 3.66 -10.23
C VAL A 245 7.11 4.04 -9.13
N THR A 246 7.94 3.12 -8.65
CA THR A 246 8.99 3.43 -7.65
C THR A 246 9.96 4.49 -8.17
N ARG A 247 10.43 4.37 -9.42
CA ARG A 247 11.31 5.36 -10.06
C ARG A 247 10.63 6.71 -10.22
N SER A 248 9.38 6.74 -10.68
CA SER A 248 8.61 7.98 -10.83
C SER A 248 8.46 8.71 -9.49
N VAL A 249 8.10 8.01 -8.41
CA VAL A 249 8.04 8.60 -7.06
C VAL A 249 9.42 9.10 -6.62
N TRP A 250 10.45 8.29 -6.79
CA TRP A 250 11.82 8.64 -6.41
C TRP A 250 12.33 9.89 -7.15
N GLU A 251 12.19 9.94 -8.46
CA GLU A 251 12.56 11.08 -9.30
C GLU A 251 11.70 12.31 -9.00
N GLY A 252 10.40 12.13 -8.76
CA GLY A 252 9.48 13.20 -8.37
C GLY A 252 9.81 13.83 -7.01
N PHE A 253 10.42 13.07 -6.11
CA PHE A 253 10.99 13.57 -4.85
C PHE A 253 12.47 13.96 -4.96
N TYR A 254 12.96 14.26 -6.17
CA TYR A 254 14.35 14.66 -6.42
C TYR A 254 15.37 13.66 -5.86
N GLN A 255 15.08 12.37 -6.08
CA GLN A 255 15.93 11.25 -5.71
C GLN A 255 16.10 11.05 -4.20
N ASP A 256 15.11 11.45 -3.39
CA ASP A 256 15.07 11.19 -1.95
C ASP A 256 15.35 9.70 -1.65
N VAL A 257 16.36 9.45 -0.82
CA VAL A 257 16.84 8.11 -0.46
C VAL A 257 15.73 7.22 0.15
N LYS A 258 14.69 7.82 0.76
CA LYS A 258 13.54 7.10 1.30
C LYS A 258 12.75 6.32 0.25
N PHE A 259 12.83 6.69 -1.02
CA PHE A 259 12.12 6.07 -2.14
C PHE A 259 13.04 5.35 -3.13
N ARG A 260 14.32 5.16 -2.77
CA ARG A 260 15.33 4.58 -3.68
C ARG A 260 14.91 3.20 -4.22
N PRO A 261 14.90 2.98 -5.55
CA PRO A 261 14.62 1.67 -6.16
C PRO A 261 15.66 0.61 -5.79
N ALA A 262 15.22 -0.66 -5.72
CA ALA A 262 16.09 -1.80 -5.41
C ALA A 262 16.82 -2.34 -6.65
N LEU A 263 18.09 -2.71 -6.50
CA LEU A 263 18.89 -3.27 -7.59
C LEU A 263 18.43 -4.68 -7.96
N SER A 264 18.00 -5.46 -6.99
CA SER A 264 17.45 -6.80 -7.18
C SER A 264 16.19 -6.79 -8.07
N GLN A 265 15.26 -5.86 -7.83
CA GLN A 265 14.10 -5.66 -8.70
C GLN A 265 14.53 -5.23 -10.11
N ARG A 266 15.47 -4.28 -10.24
CA ARG A 266 15.96 -3.83 -11.54
C ARG A 266 16.49 -4.97 -12.40
N ARG A 267 17.25 -5.89 -11.79
CA ARG A 267 17.78 -7.07 -12.50
C ARG A 267 16.68 -7.97 -13.04
N LEU A 268 15.54 -8.09 -12.36
CA LEU A 268 14.39 -8.86 -12.87
C LEU A 268 13.79 -8.18 -14.10
N VAL A 269 13.62 -6.85 -14.06
CA VAL A 269 13.11 -6.07 -15.18
C VAL A 269 14.02 -6.18 -16.40
N GLU A 270 15.33 -5.95 -16.21
CA GLU A 270 16.33 -6.03 -17.29
C GLU A 270 16.46 -7.45 -17.86
N ALA A 271 16.20 -8.47 -17.06
CA ALA A 271 16.19 -9.88 -17.50
C ALA A 271 14.85 -10.33 -18.12
N GLY A 272 13.85 -9.45 -18.24
CA GLY A 272 12.52 -9.78 -18.75
C GLY A 272 11.71 -10.73 -17.85
N ARG A 273 12.06 -10.83 -16.57
CA ARG A 273 11.38 -11.63 -15.55
C ARG A 273 10.35 -10.75 -14.84
N LEU A 274 9.25 -10.49 -15.53
CA LEU A 274 8.25 -9.50 -15.14
C LEU A 274 7.12 -10.08 -14.27
N GLY A 275 7.32 -11.25 -13.64
CA GLY A 275 6.33 -11.89 -12.77
C GLY A 275 5.37 -12.82 -13.53
N ARG A 276 4.11 -12.86 -13.11
CA ARG A 276 3.10 -13.81 -13.60
C ARG A 276 2.88 -13.71 -15.12
N LYS A 277 2.88 -12.49 -15.66
CA LYS A 277 2.63 -12.24 -17.10
C LYS A 277 3.72 -12.81 -18.02
N THR A 278 4.92 -13.07 -17.50
CA THR A 278 6.03 -13.70 -18.24
C THR A 278 6.33 -15.12 -17.75
N GLY A 279 5.52 -15.65 -16.82
CA GLY A 279 5.71 -16.96 -16.19
C GLY A 279 6.88 -17.02 -15.19
N ARG A 280 7.57 -15.91 -14.93
CA ARG A 280 8.75 -15.84 -14.05
C ARG A 280 9.00 -14.41 -13.57
N GLY A 281 9.20 -14.25 -12.26
CA GLY A 281 9.67 -13.03 -11.60
C GLY A 281 10.60 -13.39 -10.46
N TRP A 282 10.24 -13.00 -9.23
CA TRP A 282 10.83 -13.58 -8.01
C TRP A 282 10.54 -15.07 -7.92
N PHE A 283 9.31 -15.45 -8.25
CA PHE A 283 8.87 -16.83 -8.25
C PHE A 283 8.71 -17.40 -9.67
N ALA A 284 8.67 -18.72 -9.71
CA ALA A 284 8.25 -19.52 -10.85
C ALA A 284 6.71 -19.52 -10.98
N TYR A 285 6.20 -19.39 -12.20
CA TYR A 285 4.76 -19.48 -12.50
C TYR A 285 4.45 -20.38 -13.70
N ARG A 286 5.45 -21.08 -14.25
CA ARG A 286 5.25 -22.04 -15.33
C ARG A 286 4.81 -23.38 -14.75
N ASP A 287 4.00 -24.10 -15.51
CA ASP A 287 3.52 -25.42 -15.13
C ASP A 287 4.71 -26.37 -14.88
N GLY A 288 4.69 -27.05 -13.73
CA GLY A 288 5.72 -28.01 -13.32
C GLY A 288 6.91 -27.42 -12.55
N GLU A 289 6.96 -26.10 -12.32
CA GLU A 289 7.95 -25.51 -11.41
C GLU A 289 7.37 -25.39 -10.00
N GLU A 290 8.03 -26.00 -9.01
CA GLU A 290 7.64 -25.90 -7.60
C GLU A 290 7.95 -24.50 -7.05
N ARG A 291 7.00 -23.96 -6.28
CA ARG A 291 7.23 -22.73 -5.53
C ARG A 291 8.09 -23.05 -4.30
N PRO A 292 9.08 -22.20 -3.98
CA PRO A 292 9.83 -22.36 -2.75
C PRO A 292 8.87 -22.20 -1.55
N GLU A 293 8.96 -23.13 -0.62
CA GLU A 293 8.28 -23.05 0.67
C GLU A 293 9.04 -22.11 1.61
N PRO A 294 8.35 -21.36 2.48
CA PRO A 294 9.00 -20.53 3.47
C PRO A 294 9.79 -21.38 4.47
N HIS A 295 10.95 -20.88 4.88
CA HIS A 295 11.73 -21.49 5.94
C HIS A 295 10.88 -21.64 7.21
N THR A 296 10.79 -22.86 7.74
CA THR A 296 10.11 -23.16 8.98
C THR A 296 11.00 -24.04 9.84
N ALA A 297 11.30 -23.59 11.05
CA ALA A 297 12.17 -24.28 11.99
C ALA A 297 11.59 -25.62 12.42
N ALA A 298 12.47 -26.59 12.68
CA ALA A 298 12.06 -27.91 13.13
C ALA A 298 11.36 -27.85 14.51
N PRO A 299 10.47 -28.83 14.83
CA PRO A 299 9.85 -28.92 16.14
C PRO A 299 10.87 -28.98 17.27
N THR A 300 10.70 -28.14 18.27
CA THR A 300 11.59 -27.97 19.42
C THR A 300 10.76 -27.99 20.71
N ALA A 301 11.33 -28.54 21.79
CA ALA A 301 10.62 -28.65 23.06
C ALA A 301 10.39 -27.25 23.68
N PRO A 302 9.18 -26.95 24.19
CA PRO A 302 8.93 -25.66 24.83
C PRO A 302 9.65 -25.53 26.17
N PRO A 303 10.03 -24.30 26.56
CA PRO A 303 10.53 -24.04 27.90
C PRO A 303 9.42 -24.28 28.94
N ALA A 304 9.78 -24.86 30.08
CA ALA A 304 8.82 -25.09 31.16
C ALA A 304 8.40 -23.80 31.88
N ARG A 305 9.29 -22.81 31.90
CA ARG A 305 9.08 -21.50 32.53
C ARG A 305 9.76 -20.39 31.76
N VAL A 306 9.27 -19.17 31.89
CA VAL A 306 9.93 -17.94 31.41
C VAL A 306 9.76 -16.84 32.46
N THR A 307 10.70 -15.89 32.49
CA THR A 307 10.56 -14.65 33.28
C THR A 307 10.31 -13.49 32.34
N VAL A 308 9.25 -12.73 32.57
CA VAL A 308 8.95 -11.49 31.84
C VAL A 308 9.41 -10.34 32.73
N GLU A 309 10.39 -9.58 32.25
CA GLU A 309 10.86 -8.37 32.92
C GLU A 309 10.27 -7.15 32.22
N GLY A 310 9.61 -6.27 32.99
CA GLY A 310 8.95 -5.08 32.47
C GLY A 310 7.63 -5.35 31.73
N ASP A 311 7.15 -4.34 31.00
CA ASP A 311 5.94 -4.41 30.17
C ASP A 311 6.31 -4.71 28.72
N LEU A 312 5.81 -5.82 28.16
CA LEU A 312 6.03 -6.23 26.76
C LEU A 312 5.32 -5.32 25.74
N GLU A 313 4.59 -4.30 26.19
CA GLU A 313 3.94 -3.27 25.37
C GLU A 313 3.10 -3.89 24.23
N SER A 314 3.50 -3.69 22.97
CA SER A 314 2.81 -4.23 21.81
C SER A 314 2.75 -5.76 21.77
N ALA A 315 3.61 -6.44 22.55
CA ALA A 315 3.65 -7.89 22.72
C ALA A 315 3.07 -8.37 24.06
N ALA A 316 2.34 -7.53 24.81
CA ALA A 316 1.73 -7.88 26.10
C ALA A 316 0.82 -9.12 26.04
N GLU A 317 0.15 -9.36 24.91
CA GLU A 317 -0.69 -10.55 24.68
C GLU A 317 0.09 -11.88 24.73
N LEU A 318 1.42 -11.86 24.59
CA LEU A 318 2.23 -13.07 24.73
C LEU A 318 2.16 -13.66 26.13
N VAL A 319 2.03 -12.83 27.17
CA VAL A 319 1.97 -13.30 28.57
C VAL A 319 0.77 -14.23 28.81
N PRO A 320 -0.50 -13.84 28.56
CA PRO A 320 -1.62 -14.76 28.71
C PRO A 320 -1.52 -15.96 27.77
N MET A 321 -1.03 -15.79 26.53
CA MET A 321 -0.84 -16.91 25.60
C MET A 321 0.14 -17.96 26.14
N MET A 322 1.25 -17.54 26.77
CA MET A 322 2.21 -18.47 27.39
C MET A 322 1.58 -19.25 28.54
N ARG A 323 0.78 -18.58 29.38
CA ARG A 323 0.05 -19.25 30.48
C ARG A 323 -0.97 -20.25 29.95
N GLU A 324 -1.70 -19.90 28.90
CA GLU A 324 -2.66 -20.77 28.21
C GLU A 324 -1.99 -22.01 27.59
N ALA A 325 -0.76 -21.85 27.09
CA ALA A 325 0.08 -22.95 26.57
C ALA A 325 0.70 -23.83 27.67
N GLY A 326 0.45 -23.53 28.96
CA GLY A 326 0.96 -24.30 30.09
C GLY A 326 2.40 -23.96 30.48
N ILE A 327 2.93 -22.83 30.02
CA ILE A 327 4.27 -22.33 30.38
C ILE A 327 4.13 -21.49 31.66
N GLU A 328 4.95 -21.78 32.66
CA GLU A 328 5.01 -20.96 33.88
C GLU A 328 5.58 -19.57 33.54
N VAL A 329 4.84 -18.49 33.84
CA VAL A 329 5.27 -17.11 33.58
C VAL A 329 5.48 -16.38 34.89
N VAL A 330 6.74 -16.11 35.22
CA VAL A 330 7.14 -15.23 36.33
C VAL A 330 7.20 -13.80 35.81
N GLN A 331 6.65 -12.84 36.55
CA GLN A 331 6.75 -11.41 36.22
C GLN A 331 7.60 -10.71 37.26
N GLU A 332 8.55 -9.91 36.81
CA GLU A 332 9.43 -9.12 37.66
C GLU A 332 9.33 -7.65 37.26
N ASP A 333 9.24 -6.78 38.28
CA ASP A 333 9.24 -5.34 38.10
C ASP A 333 10.62 -4.84 37.63
N GLU A 334 10.62 -3.70 36.94
CA GLU A 334 11.74 -3.15 36.18
C GLU A 334 13.05 -2.99 36.98
N ASP A 335 14.16 -3.47 36.39
CA ASP A 335 15.50 -2.96 36.73
C ASP A 335 16.26 -2.41 35.50
N LYS A 336 16.08 -2.96 34.27
CA LYS A 336 16.88 -2.62 33.06
C LYS A 336 16.21 -2.85 31.67
N GLY A 337 14.89 -2.67 31.54
CA GLY A 337 14.18 -2.72 30.24
C GLY A 337 13.40 -4.01 29.95
N THR A 338 12.57 -3.96 28.90
CA THR A 338 11.56 -4.96 28.54
C THR A 338 12.12 -6.18 27.81
N ARG A 339 11.95 -7.38 28.37
CA ARG A 339 12.39 -8.65 27.73
C ARG A 339 11.74 -9.89 28.33
N ILE A 340 11.85 -11.01 27.61
CA ILE A 340 11.53 -12.35 28.12
C ILE A 340 12.84 -13.09 28.37
N VAL A 341 13.11 -13.50 29.60
CA VAL A 341 14.28 -14.32 29.95
C VAL A 341 13.91 -15.79 29.91
N LEU A 342 14.68 -16.55 29.14
CA LEU A 342 14.54 -17.99 28.97
C LEU A 342 15.22 -18.78 30.10
N PRO A 343 14.86 -20.07 30.30
CA PRO A 343 15.50 -20.92 31.31
C PRO A 343 17.03 -21.02 31.20
N GLY A 344 17.58 -20.93 29.99
CA GLY A 344 19.02 -20.92 29.74
C GLY A 344 19.72 -19.63 30.14
N GLY A 345 18.99 -18.57 30.49
CA GLY A 345 19.50 -17.23 30.80
C GLY A 345 19.58 -16.30 29.59
N GLY A 346 19.34 -16.82 28.38
CA GLY A 346 19.23 -16.02 27.17
C GLY A 346 17.94 -15.19 27.13
N GLN A 347 17.93 -14.16 26.30
CA GLN A 347 16.90 -13.12 26.31
C GLN A 347 16.17 -13.05 24.97
N LEU A 348 14.85 -12.92 25.00
CA LEU A 348 14.05 -12.51 23.84
C LEU A 348 13.65 -11.05 23.97
N VAL A 349 13.85 -10.32 22.88
CA VAL A 349 13.49 -8.91 22.76
C VAL A 349 12.68 -8.73 21.48
N GLN A 350 11.65 -7.89 21.52
CA GLN A 350 10.90 -7.55 20.31
C GLN A 350 11.77 -6.69 19.39
N ALA A 351 11.65 -6.86 18.07
CA ALA A 351 12.39 -6.07 17.10
C ALA A 351 12.23 -4.55 17.34
N ASP A 352 13.34 -3.90 17.65
CA ASP A 352 13.45 -2.49 18.07
C ASP A 352 14.36 -1.65 17.14
N GLY A 353 14.85 -2.26 16.05
CA GLY A 353 15.77 -1.63 15.10
C GLY A 353 17.26 -1.89 15.40
N GLN A 354 17.60 -2.58 16.49
CA GLN A 354 18.96 -3.05 16.78
C GLN A 354 19.19 -4.47 16.24
N THR A 355 20.42 -4.95 16.38
CA THR A 355 20.85 -6.29 15.92
C THR A 355 21.30 -7.15 17.08
N SER A 356 21.06 -8.47 16.99
CA SER A 356 21.42 -9.39 18.07
C SER A 356 22.93 -9.51 18.28
N VAL A 357 23.76 -9.24 17.26
CA VAL A 357 25.23 -9.20 17.38
C VAL A 357 25.74 -8.13 18.36
N GLU A 358 24.93 -7.12 18.69
CA GLU A 358 25.29 -6.07 19.66
C GLU A 358 25.24 -6.55 21.10
N PHE A 359 24.57 -7.69 21.34
CA PHE A 359 24.27 -8.17 22.67
C PHE A 359 24.75 -9.60 22.88
N ARG A 360 24.96 -9.94 24.15
CA ARG A 360 25.30 -11.30 24.53
C ARG A 360 24.01 -12.07 24.76
N ASP A 361 23.84 -13.14 24.00
CA ASP A 361 22.78 -14.14 24.22
C ASP A 361 21.34 -13.59 24.08
N VAL A 362 21.12 -12.78 23.04
CA VAL A 362 19.82 -12.20 22.68
C VAL A 362 19.30 -12.82 21.39
N VAL A 363 18.00 -13.10 21.36
CA VAL A 363 17.22 -13.45 20.17
C VAL A 363 16.15 -12.38 19.99
N TYR A 364 16.08 -11.79 18.80
CA TYR A 364 14.98 -10.90 18.45
C TYR A 364 13.80 -11.70 17.91
N PHE A 365 12.58 -11.30 18.26
CA PHE A 365 11.36 -11.73 17.58
C PHE A 365 10.67 -10.54 16.91
N ASP A 366 10.14 -10.77 15.72
CA ASP A 366 9.53 -9.71 14.91
C ASP A 366 8.16 -9.29 15.46
N LEU A 367 7.68 -8.13 15.01
CA LEU A 367 6.34 -7.66 15.30
C LEU A 367 5.29 -8.59 14.65
N ALA A 368 4.32 -9.05 15.43
CA ALA A 368 3.02 -9.46 14.91
C ALA A 368 1.98 -8.38 15.20
N LEU A 369 1.17 -8.01 14.20
CA LEU A 369 0.11 -7.02 14.42
C LEU A 369 -0.98 -7.52 15.37
N ASP A 370 -1.17 -8.84 15.43
CA ASP A 370 -2.02 -9.53 16.39
C ASP A 370 -1.41 -10.91 16.68
N TYR A 371 -0.80 -11.06 17.85
CA TYR A 371 -0.14 -12.29 18.26
C TYR A 371 -1.10 -13.47 18.40
N ARG A 372 -2.40 -13.26 18.64
CA ARG A 372 -3.35 -14.37 18.78
C ARG A 372 -3.72 -14.97 17.44
N SER A 373 -4.01 -14.14 16.44
CA SER A 373 -4.39 -14.61 15.11
C SER A 373 -3.20 -14.92 14.20
N ALA A 374 -2.01 -14.36 14.49
CA ALA A 374 -0.80 -14.66 13.73
C ALA A 374 -0.50 -16.17 13.74
N THR A 375 -0.14 -16.73 12.59
CA THR A 375 0.21 -18.17 12.47
C THR A 375 1.69 -18.42 12.37
N ARG A 376 2.49 -17.36 12.16
CA ARG A 376 3.95 -17.40 12.05
C ARG A 376 4.58 -16.31 12.89
N ILE A 377 5.84 -16.49 13.26
CA ILE A 377 6.71 -15.45 13.81
C ILE A 377 8.12 -15.59 13.22
N ALA A 378 8.82 -14.47 13.02
CA ALA A 378 10.22 -14.49 12.64
C ALA A 378 11.12 -14.29 13.86
N LEU A 379 12.22 -15.03 13.93
CA LEU A 379 13.28 -14.90 14.93
C LEU A 379 14.61 -14.58 14.27
N ALA A 380 15.40 -13.69 14.86
CA ALA A 380 16.77 -13.39 14.45
C ALA A 380 17.70 -13.59 15.65
N ALA A 381 18.83 -14.25 15.41
CA ALA A 381 19.85 -14.48 16.40
C ALA A 381 21.24 -14.35 15.78
N CYS A 382 22.21 -13.96 16.60
CA CYS A 382 23.59 -13.87 16.16
C CYS A 382 24.05 -15.27 15.72
N LYS A 383 24.70 -15.35 14.56
CA LYS A 383 25.17 -16.63 13.99
C LYS A 383 26.07 -17.41 14.94
N ASP A 384 26.87 -16.70 15.74
CA ASP A 384 27.79 -17.26 16.73
C ASP A 384 27.21 -17.21 18.16
N GLY A 385 25.90 -16.95 18.29
CA GLY A 385 25.16 -16.93 19.54
C GLY A 385 25.00 -18.33 20.16
N ASN A 386 24.44 -18.37 21.36
CA ASN A 386 24.17 -19.62 22.07
C ASN A 386 23.01 -20.38 21.39
N PRO A 387 23.24 -21.57 20.80
CA PRO A 387 22.18 -22.30 20.08
C PRO A 387 20.99 -22.65 20.97
N ARG A 388 21.25 -22.88 22.28
CA ARG A 388 20.22 -23.20 23.25
C ARG A 388 19.17 -22.09 23.38
N THR A 389 19.58 -20.84 23.30
CA THR A 389 18.67 -19.69 23.43
C THR A 389 17.73 -19.62 22.24
N LEU A 390 18.26 -19.86 21.03
CA LEU A 390 17.44 -19.94 19.83
C LEU A 390 16.47 -21.13 19.90
N ASP A 391 16.93 -22.30 20.34
CA ASP A 391 16.08 -23.49 20.49
C ASP A 391 14.94 -23.25 21.50
N GLU A 392 15.26 -22.67 22.66
CA GLU A 392 14.26 -22.33 23.68
C GLU A 392 13.25 -21.27 23.15
N ALA A 393 13.71 -20.29 22.37
CA ALA A 393 12.84 -19.30 21.71
C ALA A 393 11.94 -19.94 20.63
N VAL A 394 12.49 -20.84 19.81
CA VAL A 394 11.72 -21.60 18.80
C VAL A 394 10.64 -22.44 19.49
N GLY A 395 11.02 -23.22 20.51
CA GLY A 395 10.10 -24.07 21.25
C GLY A 395 9.00 -23.28 21.95
N LEU A 396 9.33 -22.10 22.50
CA LEU A 396 8.37 -21.17 23.09
C LEU A 396 7.28 -20.79 22.09
N PHE A 397 7.64 -20.20 20.94
CA PHE A 397 6.66 -19.76 19.96
C PHE A 397 5.91 -20.90 19.27
N GLN A 398 6.54 -22.07 19.10
CA GLN A 398 5.85 -23.26 18.61
C GLN A 398 4.76 -23.73 19.58
N ALA A 399 4.99 -23.70 20.89
CA ALA A 399 3.95 -23.99 21.88
C ALA A 399 2.82 -22.95 21.90
N LEU A 400 3.08 -21.73 21.44
CA LEU A 400 2.04 -20.70 21.18
C LEU A 400 1.31 -20.91 19.84
N GLY A 401 1.56 -22.04 19.16
CA GLY A 401 0.92 -22.41 17.90
C GLY A 401 1.45 -21.66 16.68
N LYS A 402 2.71 -21.19 16.72
CA LYS A 402 3.34 -20.47 15.60
C LYS A 402 4.29 -21.37 14.82
N ASP A 403 4.23 -21.25 13.49
CA ASP A 403 5.37 -21.59 12.65
C ASP A 403 6.49 -20.58 12.92
N VAL A 404 7.73 -21.04 13.04
CA VAL A 404 8.87 -20.17 13.38
C VAL A 404 9.82 -20.06 12.20
N SER A 405 10.03 -18.84 11.72
CA SER A 405 11.00 -18.55 10.65
C SER A 405 12.26 -17.97 11.26
N VAL A 406 13.36 -18.72 11.28
CA VAL A 406 14.66 -18.18 11.68
C VAL A 406 15.27 -17.47 10.49
N ILE A 407 15.54 -16.17 10.64
CA ILE A 407 16.12 -15.30 9.62
C ILE A 407 17.51 -14.85 10.04
N GLY A 408 18.28 -14.30 9.09
CA GLY A 408 19.54 -13.63 9.38
C GLY A 408 19.36 -12.42 10.30
N ASP A 409 20.44 -12.04 10.97
CA ASP A 409 20.46 -10.92 11.92
C ASP A 409 20.39 -9.57 11.20
N VAL A 410 19.17 -9.18 10.80
CA VAL A 410 18.87 -7.90 10.13
C VAL A 410 18.12 -6.97 11.09
N PRO A 411 18.55 -5.71 11.23
CA PRO A 411 17.95 -4.79 12.18
C PRO A 411 16.49 -4.50 11.82
N GLY A 412 15.62 -4.44 12.84
CA GLY A 412 14.19 -4.19 12.67
C GLY A 412 13.43 -5.29 11.90
N MET A 413 14.08 -6.42 11.60
CA MET A 413 13.49 -7.64 11.05
C MET A 413 12.68 -7.44 9.77
N ILE A 414 11.44 -7.93 9.66
CA ILE A 414 10.63 -7.83 8.44
C ILE A 414 9.44 -6.90 8.67
N VAL A 415 8.56 -7.26 9.62
CA VAL A 415 7.30 -6.55 9.84
C VAL A 415 7.56 -5.22 10.55
N ALA A 416 8.36 -5.22 11.62
CA ALA A 416 8.59 -4.03 12.43
C ALA A 416 9.16 -2.87 11.59
N ARG A 417 10.26 -3.09 10.86
CA ARG A 417 10.84 -2.04 9.99
C ARG A 417 9.92 -1.61 8.86
N THR A 418 9.14 -2.52 8.30
CA THR A 418 8.17 -2.20 7.23
C THR A 418 7.07 -1.28 7.75
N VAL A 419 6.44 -1.64 8.88
CA VAL A 419 5.35 -0.88 9.49
C VAL A 419 5.85 0.48 9.99
N ALA A 420 7.01 0.54 10.65
CA ALA A 420 7.59 1.79 11.12
C ALA A 420 7.82 2.80 9.98
N ARG A 421 8.34 2.33 8.83
CA ARG A 421 8.53 3.16 7.63
C ARG A 421 7.22 3.64 7.01
N ILE A 422 6.18 2.80 6.99
CA ILE A 422 4.86 3.19 6.48
C ILE A 422 4.24 4.26 7.39
N ILE A 423 4.36 4.11 8.71
CA ILE A 423 3.91 5.09 9.71
C ILE A 423 4.63 6.43 9.50
N ASP A 424 5.95 6.44 9.31
CA ASP A 424 6.72 7.67 9.08
C ASP A 424 6.25 8.44 7.85
N LEU A 425 6.04 7.75 6.73
CA LEU A 425 5.57 8.39 5.51
C LEU A 425 4.13 8.91 5.62
N ALA A 426 3.27 8.24 6.41
CA ALA A 426 1.93 8.72 6.69
C ALA A 426 1.97 10.02 7.50
N HIS A 427 2.75 10.08 8.59
CA HIS A 427 2.91 11.30 9.39
C HIS A 427 3.54 12.45 8.59
N ASP A 428 4.53 12.17 7.74
CA ASP A 428 5.12 13.18 6.84
C ASP A 428 4.09 13.70 5.81
N ALA A 429 3.23 12.82 5.27
CA ALA A 429 2.16 13.23 4.37
C ALA A 429 1.13 14.13 5.06
N VAL A 430 0.70 13.80 6.29
CA VAL A 430 -0.20 14.65 7.09
C VAL A 430 0.44 16.01 7.36
N ALA A 431 1.68 16.02 7.86
CA ALA A 431 2.37 17.25 8.24
C ALA A 431 2.65 18.19 7.06
N ARG A 432 2.76 17.65 5.85
CA ARG A 432 2.90 18.41 4.60
C ARG A 432 1.56 18.83 3.98
N GLY A 433 0.43 18.55 4.65
CA GLY A 433 -0.90 18.91 4.16
C GLY A 433 -1.32 18.13 2.92
N VAL A 434 -0.79 16.92 2.73
CA VAL A 434 -1.13 16.09 1.57
C VAL A 434 -2.53 15.55 1.70
N ALA A 435 -2.90 15.02 2.87
CA ALA A 435 -4.26 14.55 3.18
C ALA A 435 -4.46 14.49 4.70
N THR A 436 -5.70 14.24 5.11
CA THR A 436 -6.04 14.00 6.51
C THR A 436 -5.58 12.62 6.99
N GLU A 437 -5.47 12.42 8.31
CA GLU A 437 -5.19 11.10 8.90
C GLU A 437 -6.22 10.05 8.47
N GLU A 438 -7.51 10.43 8.43
CA GLU A 438 -8.62 9.55 8.06
C GLU A 438 -8.57 9.14 6.58
N ASP A 439 -8.26 10.09 5.69
CA ASP A 439 -8.12 9.83 4.27
C ASP A 439 -6.94 8.89 3.99
N ILE A 440 -5.80 9.08 4.68
CA ILE A 440 -4.64 8.19 4.55
C ILE A 440 -4.98 6.77 5.00
N ASP A 441 -5.58 6.63 6.19
CA ASP A 441 -5.99 5.32 6.69
C ASP A 441 -6.98 4.64 5.74
N THR A 442 -7.96 5.38 5.22
CA THR A 442 -8.94 4.90 4.23
C THR A 442 -8.28 4.49 2.92
N ALA A 443 -7.38 5.32 2.40
CA ALA A 443 -6.65 5.05 1.16
C ALA A 443 -5.83 3.77 1.26
N MET A 444 -5.12 3.54 2.36
CA MET A 444 -4.29 2.35 2.50
C MET A 444 -5.12 1.08 2.73
N ARG A 445 -6.23 1.15 3.47
CA ARG A 445 -7.15 0.01 3.63
C ARG A 445 -7.82 -0.37 2.31
N LEU A 446 -8.28 0.60 1.53
CA LEU A 446 -9.09 0.33 0.33
C LEU A 446 -8.28 0.20 -0.96
N GLY A 447 -7.16 0.91 -1.07
CA GLY A 447 -6.31 0.93 -2.27
C GLY A 447 -5.39 -0.27 -2.36
N VAL A 448 -4.81 -0.70 -1.23
CA VAL A 448 -3.84 -1.80 -1.17
C VAL A 448 -4.21 -2.91 -0.17
N ASN A 449 -5.41 -2.89 0.40
CA ASN A 449 -5.90 -3.92 1.33
C ASN A 449 -5.01 -4.10 2.55
N TYR A 450 -4.46 -3.01 3.10
CA TYR A 450 -3.78 -3.09 4.39
C TYR A 450 -4.77 -3.47 5.49
N PRO A 451 -4.35 -4.30 6.48
CA PRO A 451 -5.25 -4.76 7.52
C PRO A 451 -5.69 -3.61 8.45
N LEU A 452 -4.86 -2.58 8.61
CA LEU A 452 -5.15 -1.35 9.33
C LEU A 452 -4.57 -0.14 8.59
N GLY A 453 -5.07 1.04 8.94
CA GLY A 453 -4.50 2.28 8.44
C GLY A 453 -3.14 2.60 9.13
N PRO A 454 -2.18 3.26 8.46
CA PRO A 454 -0.90 3.61 9.05
C PRO A 454 -0.99 4.47 10.31
N VAL A 455 -1.91 5.43 10.37
CA VAL A 455 -2.07 6.29 11.54
C VAL A 455 -2.70 5.49 12.68
N GLU A 456 -3.65 4.62 12.37
CA GLU A 456 -4.18 3.64 13.33
C GLU A 456 -3.11 2.71 13.90
N TRP A 457 -2.19 2.19 13.06
CA TRP A 457 -1.02 1.44 13.55
C TRP A 457 -0.18 2.26 14.52
N SER A 458 0.10 3.53 14.20
CA SER A 458 0.86 4.42 15.07
C SER A 458 0.20 4.60 16.44
N ARG A 459 -1.14 4.63 16.51
CA ARG A 459 -1.87 4.73 17.79
C ARG A 459 -1.80 3.42 18.57
N ARG A 460 -1.94 2.28 17.89
CA ARG A 460 -1.97 0.95 18.52
C ARG A 460 -0.60 0.50 19.04
N LEU A 461 0.47 0.77 18.29
CA LEU A 461 1.84 0.37 18.64
C LEU A 461 2.50 1.33 19.63
N GLY A 462 1.91 2.50 19.86
CA GLY A 462 2.48 3.55 20.70
C GLY A 462 3.13 4.66 19.88
N ARG A 463 2.94 5.90 20.36
CA ARG A 463 3.33 7.12 19.62
C ARG A 463 4.82 7.21 19.34
N SER A 464 5.65 6.74 20.25
CA SER A 464 7.11 6.75 20.14
C SER A 464 7.69 5.53 19.43
N TRP A 465 6.92 4.44 19.30
CA TRP A 465 7.43 3.14 18.84
C TRP A 465 8.09 3.23 17.45
N ALA A 466 7.38 3.77 16.45
CA ALA A 466 7.91 3.88 15.10
C ALA A 466 9.13 4.83 15.04
N CYS A 467 9.13 5.89 15.84
CA CYS A 467 10.26 6.82 15.93
C CYS A 467 11.50 6.11 16.50
N GLY A 468 11.34 5.38 17.61
CA GLY A 468 12.43 4.64 18.26
C GLY A 468 13.02 3.56 17.35
N VAL A 469 12.17 2.76 16.69
CA VAL A 469 12.62 1.75 15.71
C VAL A 469 13.44 2.38 14.58
N LEU A 470 12.96 3.51 14.04
CA LEU A 470 13.64 4.21 12.96
C LEU A 470 14.93 4.92 13.39
N GLU A 471 14.99 5.44 14.61
CA GLU A 471 16.23 5.99 15.17
C GLU A 471 17.31 4.90 15.30
N GLN A 472 16.98 3.75 15.86
CA GLN A 472 17.91 2.62 15.96
C GLN A 472 18.35 2.12 14.57
N LEU A 473 17.41 1.96 13.64
CA LEU A 473 17.72 1.59 12.25
C LEU A 473 18.65 2.62 11.58
N HIS A 474 18.40 3.92 11.78
CA HIS A 474 19.21 4.97 11.18
C HIS A 474 20.62 5.03 11.78
N GLU A 475 20.80 4.70 13.06
CA GLU A 475 22.12 4.59 13.66
C GLU A 475 22.96 3.46 13.05
N ARG A 476 22.35 2.32 12.69
CA ARG A 476 23.03 1.17 12.06
C ARG A 476 23.17 1.34 10.54
N ASP A 477 22.21 2.00 9.88
CA ASP A 477 22.29 2.45 8.49
C ASP A 477 22.13 3.98 8.39
N PRO A 478 23.24 4.74 8.53
CA PRO A 478 23.23 6.21 8.47
C PRO A 478 23.13 6.76 7.04
N SER A 479 22.52 6.03 6.10
CA SER A 479 22.25 6.48 4.73
C SER A 479 21.20 7.60 4.62
N GLY A 480 20.48 7.88 5.71
CA GLY A 480 19.33 8.77 5.74
C GLY A 480 18.02 8.10 5.33
N ARG A 481 18.07 6.87 4.80
CA ARG A 481 16.88 6.08 4.44
C ARG A 481 15.94 5.93 5.64
N TYR A 482 16.48 5.58 6.80
CA TYR A 482 15.70 5.32 8.01
C TYR A 482 15.51 6.53 8.92
N ALA A 483 16.08 7.70 8.60
CA ALA A 483 15.93 8.89 9.42
C ALA A 483 14.44 9.24 9.64
N PRO A 484 13.96 9.30 10.91
CA PRO A 484 12.59 9.69 11.19
C PRO A 484 12.28 11.06 10.58
N SER A 485 11.09 11.23 9.99
CA SER A 485 10.64 12.55 9.59
C SER A 485 10.52 13.46 10.82
N LEU A 486 10.70 14.77 10.61
CA LEU A 486 10.46 15.75 11.67
C LEU A 486 9.01 15.69 12.18
N ALA A 487 8.07 15.25 11.35
CA ALA A 487 6.67 15.04 11.72
C ALA A 487 6.53 13.91 12.74
N LEU A 488 7.08 12.73 12.44
CA LEU A 488 7.07 11.58 13.35
C LEU A 488 7.84 11.88 14.64
N PHE A 489 9.00 12.53 14.53
CA PHE A 489 9.76 12.97 15.70
C PHE A 489 8.92 13.92 16.58
N ARG A 490 8.29 14.95 16.01
CA ARG A 490 7.42 15.82 16.82
C ARG A 490 6.22 15.08 17.43
N HIS A 491 5.68 14.09 16.71
CA HIS A 491 4.58 13.27 17.20
C HIS A 491 4.99 12.45 18.44
N SER A 492 6.21 11.89 18.46
CA SER A 492 6.69 11.08 19.60
C SER A 492 6.91 11.89 20.89
N TYR A 493 7.22 13.19 20.78
CA TYR A 493 7.48 14.08 21.92
C TYR A 493 6.30 14.99 22.33
N ASN A 494 5.15 14.95 21.65
CA ASN A 494 4.04 15.85 21.96
C ASN A 494 3.23 15.35 23.19
N PRO A 495 3.22 16.08 24.33
CA PRO A 495 2.55 15.66 25.56
C PRO A 495 1.01 15.75 25.52
N LYS A 496 0.41 16.24 24.43
CA LYS A 496 -1.06 16.39 24.30
C LYS A 496 -1.76 15.05 24.03
N SER A 497 -1.90 14.26 25.09
CA SER A 497 -3.04 13.35 25.35
C SER A 497 -3.10 12.94 26.82
N TRP A 498 -2.66 13.81 27.73
CA TRP A 498 -2.80 13.61 29.18
C TRP A 498 -4.19 14.00 29.72
N GLU A 499 -5.11 14.47 28.88
CA GLU A 499 -6.51 14.74 29.27
C GLU A 499 -7.46 14.31 28.14
N GLY A 500 -7.99 13.11 28.30
CA GLY A 500 -9.09 12.54 27.51
C GLY A 500 -9.95 11.61 28.38
N SER A 501 -10.04 11.94 29.67
CA SER A 501 -10.97 11.34 30.63
C SER A 501 -11.15 12.32 31.79
N ALA A 502 -12.09 13.24 31.61
CA ALA A 502 -12.82 13.89 32.69
C ALA A 502 -14.30 13.88 32.30
#